data_AF-A0A2D6G025-F1
#
_entry.id   AF-A0A2D6G025-F1
#
_cell.length_a   1.000
_cell.length_b   1.000
_cell.length_c   1.000
_cell.angle_alpha   90.00
_cell.angle_beta   90.00
_cell.angle_gamma   90.00
#
_symmetry.space_group_name_H-M   'P 1'
#
loop_
_entity.id
_entity.type
_entity.pdbx_description
1 polymer ?
#
loop_
_entity_poly.entity_id
_entity_poly.type
_entity_poly.pdbx_seq_one_letter_code
_entity_poly.pdbx_strand_id
1 'polypeptide(L)'
;MIPILKLTVRGFAVLFGALLLVSALGSAVMAGHEHEEKIGTTSAKTRLVLPIMNIERGKKLFVSKGCVACHAVNGVGGHDAPPMDDHLRLGFISPFDFVAKMWNHAPGMLAAQEEAFGGPITFTGDQIADIIAFVHNDEAQHGFTEKHLTPQARKMMHHEHGGKPAPAAHAKEIGHHHAPGTKPHKD
;
A
#
# COMPACT_ATOMS: atom_id res chain seq x y z
N MET A 1 6.21 -70.59 -10.22
CA MET A 1 6.30 -69.58 -9.14
C MET A 1 6.74 -70.29 -7.88
N ILE A 2 7.83 -69.82 -7.28
CA ILE A 2 8.69 -70.50 -6.29
C ILE A 2 8.15 -70.25 -4.86
N PRO A 3 8.08 -71.27 -3.97
CA PRO A 3 7.63 -71.08 -2.59
C PRO A 3 8.76 -70.54 -1.69
N ILE A 4 8.42 -69.56 -0.84
CA ILE A 4 9.31 -68.94 0.13
C ILE A 4 9.20 -69.69 1.47
N LEU A 5 10.31 -70.30 1.89
CA LEU A 5 10.54 -70.82 3.24
C LEU A 5 11.62 -69.97 3.91
N LYS A 6 11.31 -69.29 5.02
CA LYS A 6 12.28 -68.84 6.05
C LYS A 6 11.53 -68.77 7.39
N LEU A 7 11.62 -69.81 8.22
CA LEU A 7 12.64 -70.08 9.25
C LEU A 7 12.56 -69.12 10.44
N THR A 8 12.03 -69.68 11.53
CA THR A 8 11.92 -69.15 12.88
C THR A 8 13.30 -69.10 13.56
N VAL A 9 13.60 -68.02 14.29
CA VAL A 9 14.63 -68.03 15.33
C VAL A 9 14.05 -67.39 16.58
N ARG A 10 14.08 -68.16 17.66
CA ARG A 10 13.53 -67.89 18.99
C ARG A 10 14.35 -66.80 19.70
N GLY A 11 13.65 -65.82 20.25
CA GLY A 11 14.18 -64.73 21.05
C GLY A 11 14.80 -65.21 22.37
N PHE A 12 15.88 -64.53 22.73
CA PHE A 12 16.73 -64.76 23.88
C PHE A 12 16.02 -64.53 25.22
N ALA A 13 16.47 -65.30 26.21
CA ALA A 13 15.98 -65.37 27.57
C ALA A 13 16.17 -64.06 28.37
N VAL A 14 15.15 -63.75 29.16
CA VAL A 14 15.17 -62.76 30.25
C VAL A 14 15.78 -63.43 31.48
N LEU A 15 16.75 -62.78 32.13
CA LEU A 15 17.11 -63.07 33.52
C LEU A 15 17.49 -61.77 34.24
N PHE A 16 16.68 -61.46 35.25
CA PHE A 16 16.78 -60.37 36.21
C PHE A 16 18.04 -60.50 37.09
N GLY A 17 18.68 -59.37 37.41
CA GLY A 17 19.81 -59.34 38.34
C GLY A 17 20.14 -57.95 38.89
N ALA A 18 19.48 -57.61 40.00
CA ALA A 18 19.92 -56.80 41.14
C ALA A 18 20.83 -55.55 40.95
N LEU A 19 20.17 -54.38 41.08
CA LEU A 19 20.46 -53.28 42.02
C LEU A 19 21.85 -53.23 42.70
N LEU A 20 22.61 -52.15 42.47
CA LEU A 20 23.28 -51.37 43.52
C LEU A 20 23.49 -49.92 43.04
N LEU A 21 22.76 -49.00 43.69
CA LEU A 21 22.86 -47.55 43.54
C LEU A 21 24.19 -47.04 44.12
N VAL A 22 25.05 -46.49 43.27
CA VAL A 22 26.19 -45.66 43.70
C VAL A 22 25.77 -44.20 43.55
N SER A 23 25.27 -43.62 44.64
CA SER A 23 24.97 -42.18 44.73
C SER A 23 26.27 -41.43 45.01
N ALA A 24 27.04 -41.12 43.97
CA ALA A 24 28.16 -40.18 44.09
C ALA A 24 27.63 -38.74 43.98
N LEU A 25 27.49 -38.07 45.12
CA LEU A 25 27.35 -36.61 45.21
C LEU A 25 28.69 -35.97 44.83
N GLY A 26 28.87 -35.71 43.54
CA GLY A 26 29.90 -34.83 43.02
C GLY A 26 29.25 -33.55 42.50
N SER A 27 29.43 -32.44 43.20
CA SER A 27 29.03 -31.11 42.73
C SER A 27 29.76 -30.80 41.43
N ALA A 28 29.06 -30.91 40.29
CA ALA A 28 29.51 -30.38 39.03
C ALA A 28 29.51 -28.84 39.15
N VAL A 29 30.71 -28.27 39.19
CA VAL A 29 30.98 -26.87 38.88
C VAL A 29 30.26 -26.55 37.57
N MET A 30 29.37 -25.56 37.58
CA MET A 30 28.76 -25.00 36.38
C MET A 30 29.87 -24.33 35.55
N ALA A 31 30.48 -25.10 34.64
CA ALA A 31 31.11 -24.51 33.48
C ALA A 31 29.99 -23.86 32.67
N GLY A 32 29.88 -22.54 32.79
CA GLY A 32 29.02 -21.75 31.92
C GLY A 32 29.38 -22.07 30.48
N HIS A 33 28.45 -22.71 29.77
CA HIS A 33 28.51 -22.81 28.32
C HIS A 33 28.39 -21.39 27.77
N GLU A 34 29.51 -20.82 27.36
CA GLU A 34 29.55 -19.65 26.49
C GLU A 34 28.95 -20.08 25.15
N HIS A 35 27.65 -19.84 24.97
CA HIS A 35 27.06 -19.84 23.64
C HIS A 35 27.52 -18.57 22.92
N GLU A 36 28.71 -18.64 22.33
CA GLU A 36 29.12 -17.70 21.30
C GLU A 36 28.33 -18.00 20.02
N GLU A 37 27.10 -17.49 19.98
CA GLU A 37 26.36 -17.37 18.72
C GLU A 37 27.05 -16.29 17.90
N LYS A 38 27.92 -16.73 16.98
CA LYS A 38 28.38 -15.90 15.87
C LYS A 38 27.15 -15.40 15.11
N ILE A 39 26.69 -14.19 15.45
CA ILE A 39 25.69 -13.47 14.67
C ILE A 39 26.32 -13.26 13.30
N GLY A 40 25.89 -14.09 12.35
CA GLY A 40 26.33 -14.03 10.97
C GLY A 40 26.19 -12.62 10.43
N THR A 41 27.29 -12.11 9.89
CA THR A 41 27.31 -11.01 8.92
C THR A 41 26.47 -11.41 7.72
N THR A 42 25.15 -11.19 7.74
CA THR A 42 24.27 -11.16 6.57
C THR A 42 22.83 -10.74 6.95
N SER A 43 22.65 -9.48 7.33
CA SER A 43 21.38 -8.78 7.05
C SER A 43 21.65 -7.28 7.16
N ALA A 44 21.82 -6.61 6.02
CA ALA A 44 21.52 -5.19 5.99
C ALA A 44 20.05 -5.07 6.38
N LYS A 45 19.76 -4.80 7.66
CA LYS A 45 18.40 -4.61 8.18
C LYS A 45 17.75 -3.52 7.35
N THR A 46 16.88 -3.87 6.42
CA THR A 46 16.07 -2.90 5.67
C THR A 46 15.36 -2.01 6.68
N ARG A 47 15.57 -0.69 6.58
CA ARG A 47 14.94 0.30 7.44
C ARG A 47 13.91 1.07 6.63
N LEU A 48 12.79 1.38 7.26
CA LEU A 48 11.81 2.30 6.69
C LEU A 48 12.44 3.69 6.58
N VAL A 49 12.39 4.26 5.39
CA VAL A 49 12.75 5.66 5.13
C VAL A 49 11.46 6.37 4.79
N LEU A 50 11.14 7.42 5.55
CA LEU A 50 10.09 8.34 5.17
C LEU A 50 10.68 9.41 4.24
N PRO A 51 10.05 9.67 3.09
CA PRO A 51 10.55 10.66 2.15
C PRO A 51 10.49 12.07 2.75
N ILE A 52 11.47 12.90 2.39
CA ILE A 52 11.46 14.32 2.74
C ILE A 52 10.52 15.03 1.76
N MET A 53 9.37 15.45 2.27
CA MET A 53 8.33 16.09 1.47
C MET A 53 8.64 17.57 1.20
N ASN A 54 8.21 18.07 0.05
CA ASN A 54 8.34 19.46 -0.34
C ASN A 54 7.08 19.99 -1.02
N ILE A 55 6.49 20.99 -0.38
CA ILE A 55 5.23 21.62 -0.80
C ILE A 55 5.33 22.24 -2.21
N GLU A 56 6.42 22.97 -2.50
CA GLU A 56 6.58 23.66 -3.79
C GLU A 56 6.79 22.70 -4.96
N ARG A 57 7.51 21.59 -4.74
CA ARG A 57 7.59 20.51 -5.73
C ARG A 57 6.25 19.82 -5.89
N GLY A 58 5.53 19.58 -4.78
CA GLY A 58 4.19 19.00 -4.76
C GLY A 58 3.19 19.78 -5.60
N LYS A 59 3.14 21.11 -5.42
CA LYS A 59 2.31 22.03 -6.21
C LYS A 59 2.60 21.92 -7.70
N LYS A 60 3.88 21.91 -8.08
CA LYS A 60 4.29 21.75 -9.49
C LYS A 60 3.89 20.39 -10.04
N LEU A 61 4.07 19.32 -9.27
CA LEU A 61 3.70 17.96 -9.64
C LEU A 61 2.19 17.80 -9.78
N PHE A 62 1.39 18.38 -8.90
CA PHE A 62 -0.07 18.36 -8.98
C PHE A 62 -0.58 18.92 -10.33
N VAL A 63 0.08 19.97 -10.83
CA VAL A 63 -0.24 20.55 -12.14
C VAL A 63 0.34 19.72 -13.28
N SER A 64 1.64 19.40 -13.24
CA SER A 64 2.34 18.79 -14.37
C SER A 64 2.01 17.31 -14.59
N LYS A 65 1.61 16.60 -13.52
CA LYS A 65 1.12 15.21 -13.62
C LYS A 65 -0.32 15.13 -14.10
N GLY A 66 -1.06 16.24 -14.14
CA GLY A 66 -2.43 16.28 -14.61
C GLY A 66 -3.49 16.11 -13.52
N CYS A 67 -3.13 16.08 -12.24
CA CYS A 67 -4.11 15.99 -11.14
C CYS A 67 -5.12 17.15 -11.17
N VAL A 68 -4.61 18.36 -11.47
CA VAL A 68 -5.41 19.58 -11.59
C VAL A 68 -6.44 19.55 -12.72
N ALA A 69 -6.31 18.62 -13.68
CA ALA A 69 -7.27 18.49 -14.77
C ALA A 69 -8.65 18.05 -14.29
N CYS A 70 -8.71 17.28 -13.21
CA CYS A 70 -9.95 16.72 -12.66
C CYS A 70 -10.23 17.17 -11.21
N HIS A 71 -9.18 17.44 -10.43
CA HIS A 71 -9.29 17.85 -9.03
C HIS A 71 -9.00 19.33 -8.86
N ALA A 72 -9.96 20.08 -8.29
CA ALA A 72 -9.74 21.47 -7.91
C ALA A 72 -9.01 21.60 -6.57
N VAL A 73 -8.25 22.69 -6.43
CA VAL A 73 -7.71 23.21 -5.17
C VAL A 73 -7.95 24.71 -5.16
N ASN A 74 -8.52 25.23 -4.07
CA ASN A 74 -8.91 26.62 -3.90
C ASN A 74 -9.78 27.13 -5.07
N GLY A 75 -10.70 26.28 -5.53
CA GLY A 75 -11.56 26.55 -6.69
C GLY A 75 -10.85 26.56 -8.04
N VAL A 76 -9.55 26.25 -8.10
CA VAL A 76 -8.76 26.21 -9.35
C VAL A 76 -8.47 24.77 -9.75
N GLY A 77 -8.90 24.40 -10.96
CA GLY A 77 -8.75 23.05 -11.51
C GLY A 77 -10.04 22.56 -12.16
N GLY A 78 -10.07 21.28 -12.49
CA GLY A 78 -11.29 20.60 -12.94
C GLY A 78 -12.24 20.25 -11.79
N HIS A 79 -13.47 19.87 -12.16
CA HIS A 79 -14.54 19.50 -11.22
C HIS A 79 -15.10 18.08 -11.48
N ASP A 80 -14.40 17.29 -12.30
CA ASP A 80 -14.80 15.91 -12.62
C ASP A 80 -14.56 14.94 -11.45
N ALA A 81 -13.80 15.36 -10.44
CA ALA A 81 -13.51 14.60 -9.24
C ALA A 81 -13.61 15.48 -7.98
N PRO A 82 -13.72 14.87 -6.76
CA PRO A 82 -13.78 15.63 -5.52
C PRO A 82 -12.57 16.56 -5.36
N PRO A 83 -12.76 17.77 -4.82
CA PRO A 83 -11.65 18.69 -4.68
C PRO A 83 -10.63 18.18 -3.66
N MET A 84 -9.36 18.54 -3.86
CA MET A 84 -8.22 18.08 -3.07
C MET A 84 -7.86 19.03 -1.93
N ASP A 85 -8.83 19.86 -1.52
CA ASP A 85 -8.75 20.81 -0.41
C ASP A 85 -9.90 20.64 0.60
N ASP A 86 -10.79 19.65 0.43
CA ASP A 86 -11.88 19.34 1.36
C ASP A 86 -11.39 18.54 2.59
N HIS A 87 -10.39 19.09 3.29
CA HIS A 87 -9.84 18.51 4.51
C HIS A 87 -10.58 18.93 5.77
N LEU A 88 -11.45 19.94 5.66
CA LEU A 88 -12.30 20.42 6.77
C LEU A 88 -13.20 19.31 7.34
N ARG A 89 -13.43 18.22 6.60
CA ARG A 89 -14.20 17.05 7.06
C ARG A 89 -13.35 15.87 7.57
N LEU A 90 -12.03 15.90 7.41
CA LEU A 90 -11.18 14.70 7.51
C LEU A 90 -10.21 14.69 8.70
N GLY A 91 -10.03 15.82 9.40
CA GLY A 91 -9.14 15.89 10.56
C GLY A 91 -7.67 15.62 10.20
N PHE A 92 -6.95 14.87 11.03
CA PHE A 92 -5.57 14.44 10.73
C PHE A 92 -5.60 13.27 9.74
N ILE A 93 -4.98 13.46 8.57
CA ILE A 93 -4.81 12.42 7.56
C ILE A 93 -3.35 11.98 7.53
N SER A 94 -3.10 10.68 7.68
CA SER A 94 -1.77 10.12 7.44
C SER A 94 -1.46 10.12 5.94
N PRO A 95 -0.20 10.34 5.51
CA PRO A 95 0.22 10.11 4.12
C PRO A 95 -0.20 8.72 3.60
N PHE A 96 -0.25 7.71 4.48
CA PHE A 96 -0.71 6.37 4.13
C PHE A 96 -2.22 6.31 3.88
N ASP A 97 -3.03 7.09 4.61
CA ASP A 97 -4.47 7.19 4.38
C ASP A 97 -4.77 7.83 3.03
N PHE A 98 -3.98 8.83 2.64
CA PHE A 98 -4.08 9.44 1.30
C PHE A 98 -3.82 8.41 0.20
N VAL A 99 -2.73 7.65 0.31
CA VAL A 99 -2.40 6.60 -0.67
C VAL A 99 -3.45 5.48 -0.66
N ALA A 100 -3.97 5.09 0.50
CA ALA A 100 -5.04 4.09 0.59
C ALA A 100 -6.33 4.59 -0.08
N LYS A 101 -6.70 5.86 0.11
CA LYS A 101 -7.84 6.48 -0.58
C LYS A 101 -7.63 6.50 -2.09
N MET A 102 -6.45 6.92 -2.57
CA MET A 102 -6.10 6.84 -3.99
C MET A 102 -6.22 5.40 -4.51
N TRP A 103 -5.70 4.41 -3.77
CA TRP A 103 -5.77 3.00 -4.17
C TRP A 103 -7.22 2.52 -4.30
N ASN A 104 -8.06 2.86 -3.33
CA ASN A 104 -9.48 2.50 -3.36
C ASN A 104 -10.25 3.20 -4.47
N HIS A 105 -9.78 4.36 -4.95
CA HIS A 105 -10.35 5.09 -6.08
C HIS A 105 -9.70 4.75 -7.43
N ALA A 106 -8.68 3.88 -7.45
CA ALA A 106 -7.90 3.59 -8.64
C ALA A 106 -8.75 3.17 -9.86
N PRO A 107 -9.78 2.31 -9.75
CA PRO A 107 -10.57 1.93 -10.93
C PRO A 107 -11.21 3.13 -11.65
N GLY A 108 -11.77 4.08 -10.90
CA GLY A 108 -12.37 5.29 -11.45
C GLY A 108 -11.34 6.24 -12.03
N MET A 109 -10.22 6.43 -11.32
CA MET A 109 -9.12 7.27 -11.80
C MET A 109 -8.48 6.71 -13.07
N LEU A 110 -8.25 5.40 -13.15
CA LEU A 110 -7.63 4.76 -14.32
C LEU A 110 -8.51 4.92 -15.56
N ALA A 111 -9.82 4.71 -15.43
CA ALA A 111 -10.76 4.88 -16.54
C ALA A 111 -10.81 6.34 -17.03
N ALA A 112 -10.87 7.31 -16.10
CA ALA A 112 -10.84 8.72 -16.46
C ALA A 112 -9.49 9.14 -17.06
N GLN A 113 -8.38 8.60 -16.58
CA GLN A 113 -7.03 8.87 -17.11
C GLN A 113 -6.82 8.25 -18.49
N GLU A 114 -7.41 7.08 -18.77
CA GLU A 114 -7.41 6.51 -20.11
C GLU A 114 -8.12 7.43 -21.11
N GLU A 115 -9.28 7.95 -20.74
CA GLU A 115 -10.05 8.88 -21.57
C GLU A 115 -9.33 10.24 -21.74
N ALA A 116 -8.84 10.82 -20.65
CA ALA A 116 -8.25 12.15 -20.64
C ALA A 116 -6.80 12.19 -21.17
N PHE A 117 -6.01 11.14 -20.90
CA PHE A 117 -4.56 11.12 -21.12
C PHE A 117 -4.07 9.94 -21.96
N GLY A 118 -4.92 8.96 -22.28
CA GLY A 118 -4.53 7.75 -23.02
C GLY A 118 -3.70 6.77 -22.18
N GLY A 119 -3.75 6.87 -20.85
CA GLY A 119 -3.05 5.96 -19.96
C GLY A 119 -2.94 6.45 -18.52
N PRO A 120 -2.52 5.57 -17.60
CA PRO A 120 -2.39 5.91 -16.19
C PRO A 120 -1.23 6.88 -15.92
N ILE A 121 -1.44 7.78 -14.97
CA ILE A 121 -0.36 8.63 -14.45
C ILE A 121 0.57 7.78 -13.58
N THR A 122 1.87 7.85 -13.84
CA THR A 122 2.90 7.16 -13.05
C THR A 122 3.60 8.09 -12.07
N PHE A 123 4.04 7.55 -10.93
CA PHE A 123 4.70 8.31 -9.88
C PHE A 123 5.89 7.55 -9.28
N THR A 124 6.86 8.30 -8.76
CA THR A 124 7.81 7.79 -7.77
C THR A 124 7.27 8.02 -6.35
N GLY A 125 7.87 7.35 -5.36
CA GLY A 125 7.52 7.58 -3.94
C GLY A 125 7.71 9.04 -3.51
N ASP A 126 8.82 9.67 -3.90
CA ASP A 126 9.09 11.08 -3.60
C ASP A 126 8.08 12.03 -4.24
N GLN A 127 7.62 11.72 -5.47
CA GLN A 127 6.62 12.53 -6.15
C GLN A 127 5.28 12.50 -5.41
N ILE A 128 4.83 11.32 -4.98
CA ILE A 128 3.60 11.19 -4.19
C ILE A 128 3.77 11.92 -2.85
N ALA A 129 4.91 11.77 -2.19
CA ALA A 129 5.19 12.43 -0.91
C ALA A 129 5.14 13.96 -1.02
N ASP A 130 5.72 14.52 -2.08
CA ASP A 130 5.66 15.94 -2.36
C ASP A 130 4.22 16.41 -2.64
N ILE A 131 3.46 15.66 -3.46
CA ILE A 131 2.04 15.95 -3.72
C ILE A 131 1.24 15.94 -2.42
N ILE A 132 1.43 14.94 -1.56
CA ILE A 132 0.78 14.85 -0.24
C ILE A 132 1.07 16.09 0.59
N ALA A 133 2.32 16.56 0.62
CA ALA A 133 2.67 17.78 1.34
C ALA A 133 1.97 19.02 0.80
N PHE A 134 1.80 19.14 -0.52
CA PHE A 134 1.05 20.25 -1.11
C PHE A 134 -0.44 20.19 -0.77
N VAL A 135 -1.09 19.05 -1.04
CA VAL A 135 -2.54 18.91 -0.87
C VAL A 135 -2.97 18.83 0.60
N HIS A 136 -2.05 18.84 1.57
CA HIS A 136 -2.40 18.96 2.99
C HIS A 136 -1.78 20.21 3.64
N ASN A 137 -1.32 21.18 2.84
CA ASN A 137 -0.80 22.43 3.34
C ASN A 137 -1.78 23.57 3.05
N ASP A 138 -2.45 24.03 4.11
CA ASP A 138 -3.48 25.08 4.05
C ASP A 138 -2.99 26.37 3.37
N GLU A 139 -1.81 26.87 3.77
CA GLU A 139 -1.24 28.09 3.20
C GLU A 139 -0.99 27.95 1.69
N ALA A 140 -0.43 26.82 1.25
CA ALA A 140 -0.16 26.55 -0.16
C ALA A 140 -1.44 26.35 -0.97
N GLN A 141 -2.49 25.76 -0.39
CA GLN A 141 -3.80 25.63 -1.01
C GLN A 141 -4.43 27.00 -1.23
N HIS A 142 -4.52 27.84 -0.20
CA HIS A 142 -5.02 29.21 -0.32
C HIS A 142 -4.20 30.06 -1.30
N GLY A 143 -2.89 29.82 -1.36
CA GLY A 143 -1.99 30.45 -2.31
C GLY A 143 -2.10 29.92 -3.74
N PHE A 144 -2.76 28.79 -3.97
CA PHE A 144 -2.93 28.20 -5.29
C PHE A 144 -3.97 28.98 -6.10
N THR A 145 -3.57 29.37 -7.30
CA THR A 145 -4.37 30.21 -8.20
C THR A 145 -4.05 29.88 -9.66
N GLU A 146 -4.86 30.40 -10.58
CA GLU A 146 -4.71 30.30 -12.04
C GLU A 146 -3.28 30.55 -12.56
N LYS A 147 -2.49 31.39 -11.89
CA LYS A 147 -1.10 31.69 -12.28
C LYS A 147 -0.17 30.48 -12.23
N HIS A 148 -0.54 29.43 -11.50
CA HIS A 148 0.24 28.20 -11.34
C HIS A 148 -0.04 27.17 -12.43
N LEU A 149 -1.07 27.38 -13.25
CA LEU A 149 -1.44 26.46 -14.31
C LEU A 149 -0.53 26.60 -15.52
N THR A 150 -0.11 25.46 -16.07
CA THR A 150 0.61 25.41 -17.35
C THR A 150 -0.39 25.48 -18.51
N PRO A 151 0.04 25.90 -19.72
CA PRO A 151 -0.80 25.84 -20.91
C PRO A 151 -1.34 24.43 -21.19
N GLN A 152 -0.54 23.40 -20.91
CA GLN A 152 -0.96 22.01 -21.03
C GLN A 152 -2.05 21.66 -20.01
N ALA A 153 -1.90 22.06 -18.74
CA ALA A 153 -2.93 21.85 -17.72
C ALA A 153 -4.27 22.49 -18.10
N ARG A 154 -4.23 23.71 -18.65
CA ARG A 154 -5.44 24.39 -19.17
C ARG A 154 -6.12 23.60 -20.27
N LYS A 155 -5.35 23.11 -21.25
CA LYS A 155 -5.90 22.26 -22.30
C LYS A 155 -6.54 20.98 -21.74
N MET A 156 -5.93 20.37 -20.72
CA MET A 156 -6.46 19.20 -20.02
C MET A 156 -7.70 19.49 -19.17
N MET A 157 -8.05 20.74 -18.85
CA MET A 157 -9.30 21.03 -18.12
C MET A 157 -10.48 21.31 -19.06
N HIS A 158 -10.22 21.65 -20.32
CA HIS A 158 -11.23 22.09 -21.29
C HIS A 158 -11.57 21.02 -22.34
N HIS A 159 -11.25 19.76 -22.06
CA HIS A 159 -11.67 18.65 -22.93
C HIS A 159 -13.09 18.23 -22.56
N GLU A 160 -13.96 18.11 -23.57
CA GLU A 160 -15.32 17.61 -23.35
C GLU A 160 -15.29 16.09 -23.19
N HIS A 161 -15.72 15.60 -22.02
CA HIS A 161 -16.01 14.18 -21.80
C HIS A 161 -17.28 13.82 -22.59
N GLY A 162 -17.10 13.47 -23.86
CA GLY A 162 -18.16 13.11 -24.78
C GLY A 162 -18.76 11.75 -24.47
N GLY A 163 -19.52 11.62 -23.37
CA GLY A 163 -20.21 10.37 -23.06
C GLY A 163 -20.44 10.12 -21.58
N LYS A 164 -21.17 9.03 -21.28
CA LYS A 164 -21.52 8.62 -19.91
C LYS A 164 -20.24 8.51 -19.05
N PRO A 165 -20.28 8.93 -17.78
CA PRO A 165 -19.11 8.95 -16.92
C PRO A 165 -18.42 7.58 -16.88
N ALA A 166 -17.08 7.55 -16.88
CA ALA A 166 -16.25 6.35 -16.98
C ALA A 166 -16.70 5.15 -16.09
N PRO A 167 -17.19 5.34 -14.84
CA PRO A 167 -17.78 4.25 -14.05
C PRO A 167 -18.92 3.50 -14.77
N ALA A 168 -19.76 4.20 -15.54
CA ALA A 168 -20.86 3.61 -16.29
C ALA A 168 -20.41 2.89 -17.57
N ALA A 169 -19.27 3.28 -18.15
CA ALA A 169 -18.68 2.62 -19.32
C ALA A 169 -17.98 1.31 -18.93
N HIS A 170 -17.28 1.29 -17.78
CA HIS A 170 -16.50 0.15 -17.32
C HIS A 170 -17.21 -0.75 -16.30
N ALA A 171 -18.44 -0.43 -15.88
CA ALA A 171 -19.22 -1.24 -14.92
C ALA A 171 -19.39 -2.72 -15.30
N LYS A 172 -19.24 -3.08 -16.58
CA LYS A 172 -19.29 -4.49 -17.04
C LYS A 172 -17.98 -5.25 -16.87
N GLU A 173 -16.85 -4.55 -16.76
CA GLU A 173 -15.50 -5.13 -16.67
C GLU A 173 -15.04 -5.30 -15.22
N ILE A 174 -15.47 -4.40 -14.35
CA ILE A 174 -15.34 -4.53 -12.90
C ILE A 174 -16.46 -5.45 -12.40
N GLY A 175 -16.13 -6.73 -12.16
CA GLY A 175 -17.02 -7.80 -11.69
C GLY A 175 -17.64 -7.60 -10.30
N HIS A 176 -18.10 -6.40 -10.00
CA HIS A 176 -18.84 -6.07 -8.79
C HIS A 176 -20.30 -5.80 -9.15
N HIS A 177 -21.09 -6.87 -9.06
CA HIS A 177 -22.55 -6.78 -9.04
C HIS A 177 -23.01 -5.96 -7.83
N HIS A 178 -23.15 -4.66 -7.97
CA HIS A 178 -24.12 -3.88 -7.19
C HIS A 178 -24.93 -3.04 -8.17
N ALA A 179 -26.20 -3.42 -8.32
CA ALA A 179 -27.15 -2.71 -9.15
C ALA A 179 -27.38 -1.29 -8.61
N PRO A 180 -27.39 -0.25 -9.46
CA PRO A 180 -27.72 1.10 -9.02
C PRO A 180 -29.24 1.18 -8.78
N GLY A 181 -29.66 1.38 -7.53
CA GLY A 181 -31.09 1.53 -7.23
C GLY A 181 -31.54 1.67 -5.78
N THR A 182 -30.66 1.66 -4.77
CA THR A 182 -31.10 1.87 -3.38
C THR A 182 -30.92 3.33 -2.97
N LYS A 183 -32.05 4.01 -2.73
CA LYS A 183 -32.11 5.37 -2.17
C LYS A 183 -31.41 5.43 -0.81
N PRO A 184 -30.82 6.57 -0.41
CA PRO A 184 -30.18 6.70 0.89
C PRO A 184 -31.21 6.57 2.03
N HIS A 185 -30.88 5.72 3.00
CA HIS A 185 -31.54 5.68 4.30
C HIS A 185 -31.17 6.96 5.07
N LYS A 186 -32.19 7.67 5.55
CA LYS A 186 -32.03 8.75 6.54
C LYS A 186 -31.85 8.09 7.90
N ASP A 187 -30.76 8.43 8.58
CA ASP A 187 -30.66 8.48 10.04
C ASP A 187 -30.17 9.89 10.42
#